data_AF-A0A410YIL6-F1
#
_entry.id   AF-A0A410YIL6-F1
#
_cell.length_a   1.000
_cell.length_b   1.000
_cell.length_c   1.000
_cell.angle_alpha   90.00
_cell.angle_beta   90.00
_cell.angle_gamma   90.00
#
_symmetry.space_group_name_H-M   'P 1'
#
loop_
_entity.id
_entity.type
_entity.pdbx_description
1 polymer ?
#
loop_
_entity_poly.entity_id
_entity_poly.type
_entity_poly.pdbx_seq_one_letter_code
_entity_poly.pdbx_strand_id
1 'polypeptide(L)'
;MQLALRRTVGITAAAALSLFLGVAPASAATGGGDIELSADGVSFASTYPGAVFDSVALLSPGDSQTETIYVRNTGTAAGYLRVTMRDVSFSDTTYADALTVTTSAPSSAGSSHSLSAAAPCLVTHEGTVIAAGQTVPVTATLDLGELTGLQGQGATASVSLRFTLSDTTPGSLPATQCANSGSTAVLVPASPSSPNTPSSLDGTAVAGSVTALTLPTPSPSPSPALAGPEVDSANGLTPTFPSGFTLDPNSWRLYQEYLVLILFLAALVGAGISWIVGLRTRKDADDV
;
A
#
# COMPACT_ATOMS: atom_id res chain seq x y z
N MET A 1 58.69 42.14 -51.09
CA MET A 1 59.47 40.92 -51.31
C MET A 1 59.23 40.02 -50.10
N GLN A 2 58.58 38.87 -50.35
CA GLN A 2 58.47 37.62 -49.56
C GLN A 2 58.08 37.68 -48.05
N LEU A 3 56.89 37.24 -47.64
CA LEU A 3 56.29 35.88 -47.55
C LEU A 3 56.59 35.13 -46.23
N ALA A 4 55.52 34.51 -45.72
CA ALA A 4 55.40 33.39 -44.76
C ALA A 4 55.10 33.78 -43.29
N LEU A 5 53.90 33.58 -42.70
CA LEU A 5 52.95 32.44 -42.64
C LEU A 5 53.37 31.36 -41.62
N ARG A 6 52.59 31.23 -40.52
CA ARG A 6 52.05 29.98 -39.90
C ARG A 6 51.29 30.37 -38.62
N ARG A 7 49.95 30.37 -38.60
CA ARG A 7 49.03 29.24 -38.39
C ARG A 7 49.29 28.47 -37.09
N THR A 8 48.46 28.74 -36.08
CA THR A 8 47.71 27.70 -35.35
C THR A 8 46.44 28.31 -34.76
N VAL A 9 45.36 28.18 -35.51
CA VAL A 9 43.99 28.37 -35.03
C VAL A 9 43.68 27.14 -34.17
N GLY A 10 43.65 27.31 -32.86
CA GLY A 10 43.14 26.29 -31.93
C GLY A 10 41.62 26.27 -31.98
N ILE A 11 41.07 25.42 -32.85
CA ILE A 11 39.64 25.09 -32.87
C ILE A 11 39.38 24.17 -31.68
N THR A 12 38.99 24.71 -30.52
CA THR A 12 38.31 23.91 -29.49
C THR A 12 36.83 23.85 -29.87
N ALA A 13 36.48 22.74 -30.51
CA ALA A 13 35.12 22.38 -30.83
C ALA A 13 34.27 22.36 -29.56
N ALA A 14 33.45 23.40 -29.37
CA ALA A 14 32.29 23.33 -28.50
C ALA A 14 31.31 22.33 -29.12
N ALA A 15 31.43 21.06 -28.72
CA ALA A 15 30.44 20.04 -29.01
C ALA A 15 29.16 20.38 -28.24
N ALA A 16 28.38 21.32 -28.77
CA ALA A 16 26.97 21.47 -28.48
C ALA A 16 26.27 20.22 -29.02
N LEU A 17 26.31 19.15 -28.24
CA LEU A 17 25.49 17.97 -28.47
C LEU A 17 24.06 18.35 -28.08
N SER A 18 23.40 19.09 -28.96
CA SER A 18 21.97 19.31 -28.93
C SER A 18 21.29 17.96 -29.15
N LEU A 19 21.15 17.20 -28.06
CA LEU A 19 20.19 16.12 -27.98
C LEU A 19 18.80 16.75 -28.17
N PHE A 20 18.38 16.85 -29.43
CA PHE A 20 16.97 16.83 -29.77
C PHE A 20 16.45 15.47 -29.32
N LEU A 21 16.02 15.39 -28.05
CA LEU A 21 15.06 14.37 -27.66
C LEU A 21 13.83 14.63 -28.51
N GLY A 22 13.69 13.85 -29.57
CA GLY A 22 12.46 13.77 -30.35
C GLY A 22 11.34 13.43 -29.38
N VAL A 23 10.59 14.45 -29.00
CA VAL A 23 9.29 14.30 -28.36
C VAL A 23 8.37 13.77 -29.44
N ALA A 24 8.45 12.46 -29.71
CA ALA A 24 7.38 11.79 -30.40
C ALA A 24 6.11 12.08 -29.59
N PRO A 25 5.01 12.51 -30.22
CA PRO A 25 3.75 12.62 -29.52
C PRO A 25 3.47 11.25 -28.93
N ALA A 26 3.55 11.14 -27.60
CA ALA A 26 3.15 9.94 -26.90
C ALA A 26 1.68 9.75 -27.21
N SER A 27 1.37 8.85 -28.14
CA SER A 27 0.02 8.38 -28.36
C SER A 27 -0.50 7.95 -27.00
N ALA A 28 -1.43 8.72 -26.45
CA ALA A 28 -2.08 8.40 -25.19
C ALA A 28 -2.69 7.01 -25.36
N ALA A 29 -2.06 6.01 -24.75
CA ALA A 29 -2.61 4.68 -24.70
C ALA A 29 -3.95 4.84 -23.98
N THR A 30 -5.06 4.50 -24.66
CA THR A 30 -6.42 4.51 -24.13
C THR A 30 -6.66 3.39 -23.10
N GLY A 31 -5.62 3.01 -22.35
CA GLY A 31 -5.72 2.16 -21.19
C GLY A 31 -5.79 3.05 -19.97
N GLY A 32 -6.95 3.08 -19.29
CA GLY A 32 -7.03 3.64 -17.94
C GLY A 32 -5.90 3.07 -17.10
N GLY A 33 -5.10 3.94 -16.50
CA GLY A 33 -3.84 3.54 -15.87
C GLY A 33 -4.06 2.42 -14.86
N ASP A 34 -3.26 1.35 -14.98
CA ASP A 34 -3.19 0.34 -13.94
C ASP A 34 -2.73 1.00 -12.64
N ILE A 35 -3.30 0.54 -11.52
CA ILE A 35 -2.94 1.01 -10.20
C ILE A 35 -2.37 -0.11 -9.36
N GLU A 36 -1.45 0.26 -8.50
CA GLU A 36 -0.98 -0.61 -7.44
C GLU A 36 -1.05 0.12 -6.10
N LEU A 37 -1.30 -0.66 -5.06
CA LEU A 37 -1.51 -0.18 -3.71
C LEU A 37 -0.41 -0.70 -2.79
N SER A 38 -0.08 0.09 -1.77
CA SER A 38 0.98 -0.20 -0.81
C SER A 38 0.63 0.37 0.56
N ALA A 39 0.93 -0.36 1.63
CA ALA A 39 0.76 0.10 3.01
C ALA A 39 1.99 0.88 3.52
N ASP A 40 3.18 0.55 3.01
CA ASP A 40 4.48 1.07 3.47
C ASP A 40 5.08 2.13 2.53
N GLY A 41 4.48 2.33 1.35
CA GLY A 41 4.98 3.20 0.30
C GLY A 41 6.17 2.63 -0.49
N VAL A 42 6.51 1.36 -0.27
CA VAL A 42 7.67 0.69 -0.87
C VAL A 42 7.25 -0.57 -1.64
N SER A 43 6.39 -1.38 -1.04
CA SER A 43 5.92 -2.67 -1.57
C SER A 43 4.55 -2.49 -2.21
N PHE A 44 4.50 -2.51 -3.54
CA PHE A 44 3.28 -2.29 -4.31
C PHE A 44 2.75 -3.59 -4.90
N ALA A 45 1.42 -3.75 -4.85
CA ALA A 45 0.72 -4.87 -5.44
C ALA A 45 -0.55 -4.42 -6.17
N SER A 46 -0.92 -5.15 -7.22
CA SER A 46 -2.18 -4.92 -7.96
C SER A 46 -3.42 -5.25 -7.11
N THR A 47 -3.27 -6.11 -6.11
CA THR A 47 -4.27 -6.41 -5.08
C THR A 47 -3.71 -6.03 -3.73
N TYR A 48 -4.42 -5.20 -2.97
CA TYR A 48 -3.97 -4.80 -1.63
C TYR A 48 -4.03 -6.01 -0.68
N PRO A 49 -2.91 -6.40 -0.05
CA PRO A 49 -2.81 -7.69 0.66
C PRO A 49 -3.42 -7.69 2.07
N GLY A 50 -3.76 -6.53 2.64
CA GLY A 50 -4.24 -6.40 4.03
C GLY A 50 -5.59 -5.71 4.16
N ALA A 51 -6.02 -5.41 5.39
CA ALA A 51 -7.08 -4.45 5.59
C ALA A 51 -6.48 -3.03 5.68
N VAL A 52 -7.24 -2.02 5.28
CA VAL A 52 -6.78 -0.63 5.46
C VAL A 52 -6.67 -0.31 6.95
N PHE A 53 -7.61 -0.83 7.74
CA PHE A 53 -7.62 -0.70 9.19
C PHE A 53 -7.49 -2.10 9.83
N ASP A 54 -6.27 -2.57 10.00
CA ASP A 54 -6.01 -3.87 10.65
C ASP A 54 -6.30 -3.82 12.17
N SER A 55 -6.44 -2.62 12.76
CA SER A 55 -6.57 -2.40 14.20
C SER A 55 -7.84 -1.65 14.62
N VAL A 56 -8.98 -1.81 13.92
CA VAL A 56 -10.30 -1.31 14.40
C VAL A 56 -10.80 -2.03 15.66
N ALA A 57 -9.90 -2.59 16.47
CA ALA A 57 -10.23 -3.23 17.72
C ALA A 57 -10.77 -2.17 18.69
N LEU A 58 -12.09 -2.07 18.70
CA LEU A 58 -12.95 -1.24 19.57
C LEU A 58 -12.80 0.27 19.37
N LEU A 59 -13.66 0.84 18.53
CA LEU A 59 -13.95 2.27 18.53
C LEU A 59 -14.93 2.60 19.65
N SER A 60 -14.60 3.60 20.46
CA SER A 60 -15.53 4.28 21.38
C SER A 60 -16.14 5.50 20.68
N PRO A 61 -17.34 5.95 21.09
CA PRO A 61 -17.89 7.20 20.58
C PRO A 61 -16.91 8.37 20.75
N GLY A 62 -16.70 9.13 19.68
CA GLY A 62 -15.70 10.20 19.59
C GLY A 62 -14.30 9.75 19.15
N ASP A 63 -14.05 8.44 19.00
CA ASP A 63 -12.77 7.94 18.51
C ASP A 63 -12.63 8.13 16.99
N SER A 64 -11.39 8.39 16.58
CA SER A 64 -11.00 8.53 15.18
C SER A 64 -9.78 7.66 14.90
N GLN A 65 -9.82 6.91 13.80
CA GLN A 65 -8.70 6.12 13.29
C GLN A 65 -8.30 6.63 11.92
N THR A 66 -7.00 6.72 11.66
CA THR A 66 -6.46 7.24 10.41
C THR A 66 -5.37 6.33 9.90
N GLU A 67 -5.49 5.93 8.64
CA GLU A 67 -4.54 5.04 7.97
C GLU A 67 -4.16 5.62 6.61
N THR A 68 -2.95 5.34 6.14
CA THR A 68 -2.44 5.86 4.87
C THR A 68 -2.14 4.73 3.90
N ILE A 69 -2.76 4.79 2.72
CA ILE A 69 -2.50 3.88 1.60
C ILE A 69 -1.75 4.65 0.53
N TYR A 70 -0.66 4.10 0.03
CA TYR A 70 0.08 4.65 -1.09
C TYR A 70 -0.46 4.10 -2.40
N VAL A 71 -0.87 4.99 -3.29
CA VAL A 71 -1.40 4.65 -4.61
C VAL A 71 -0.36 5.00 -5.66
N ARG A 72 0.05 4.02 -6.46
CA ARG A 72 0.97 4.21 -7.59
C ARG A 72 0.23 4.05 -8.91
N ASN A 73 0.46 5.01 -9.81
CA ASN A 73 0.03 4.88 -11.20
C ASN A 73 1.12 4.14 -11.99
N THR A 74 0.86 2.90 -12.39
CA THR A 74 1.78 2.11 -13.22
C THR A 74 1.48 2.24 -14.72
N GLY A 75 0.44 3.00 -15.07
CA GLY A 75 0.13 3.37 -16.44
C GLY A 75 1.15 4.31 -17.07
N THR A 76 0.99 4.55 -18.37
CA THR A 76 1.88 5.40 -19.18
C THR A 76 1.42 6.86 -19.28
N ALA A 77 0.22 7.17 -18.77
CA ALA A 77 -0.37 8.50 -18.78
C ALA A 77 -0.81 8.93 -17.37
N ALA A 78 -0.92 10.24 -17.16
CA ALA A 78 -1.51 10.77 -15.94
C ALA A 78 -3.00 10.43 -15.86
N GLY A 79 -3.50 10.17 -14.65
CA GLY A 79 -4.91 9.92 -14.40
C GLY A 79 -5.42 10.65 -13.16
N TYR A 80 -6.73 10.87 -13.08
CA TYR A 80 -7.40 11.38 -11.90
C TYR A 80 -7.77 10.21 -10.97
N LEU A 81 -7.27 10.28 -9.74
CA LEU A 81 -7.61 9.36 -8.68
C LEU A 81 -9.06 9.56 -8.27
N ARG A 82 -9.78 8.44 -8.19
CA ARG A 82 -11.11 8.36 -7.61
C ARG A 82 -11.17 7.21 -6.62
N VAL A 83 -11.62 7.51 -5.41
CA VAL A 83 -11.78 6.56 -4.30
C VAL A 83 -13.26 6.39 -4.02
N THR A 84 -13.70 5.14 -3.96
CA THR A 84 -15.11 4.78 -3.77
C THR A 84 -15.26 3.80 -2.63
N MET A 85 -16.26 4.03 -1.81
CA MET A 85 -16.73 3.13 -0.77
C MET A 85 -17.74 2.16 -1.37
N ARG A 86 -17.59 0.86 -1.10
CA ARG A 86 -18.45 -0.22 -1.63
C ARG A 86 -18.45 -1.42 -0.70
N ASP A 87 -19.29 -2.41 -1.02
CA ASP A 87 -19.40 -3.68 -0.28
C ASP A 87 -19.62 -3.47 1.23
N VAL A 88 -20.45 -2.47 1.56
CA VAL A 88 -20.74 -2.10 2.93
C VAL A 88 -21.71 -3.09 3.57
N SER A 89 -21.38 -3.56 4.77
CA SER A 89 -22.27 -4.32 5.62
C SER A 89 -22.16 -3.86 7.07
N PHE A 90 -23.26 -3.88 7.81
CA PHE A 90 -23.30 -3.47 9.22
C PHE A 90 -24.42 -4.20 9.96
N SER A 91 -24.24 -4.38 11.27
CA SER A 91 -25.22 -5.06 12.13
C SER A 91 -26.26 -4.11 12.73
N ASP A 92 -25.98 -2.81 12.81
CA ASP A 92 -26.81 -1.78 13.44
C ASP A 92 -26.79 -0.49 12.59
N THR A 93 -27.96 0.04 12.25
CA THR A 93 -28.07 1.24 11.40
C THR A 93 -27.63 2.51 12.12
N THR A 94 -27.88 2.63 13.43
CA THR A 94 -27.47 3.79 14.24
C THR A 94 -25.95 3.86 14.31
N TYR A 95 -25.30 2.71 14.48
CA TYR A 95 -23.83 2.61 14.40
C TYR A 95 -23.31 2.99 13.01
N ALA A 96 -23.94 2.50 11.94
CA ALA A 96 -23.53 2.80 10.57
C ALA A 96 -23.77 4.26 10.15
N ASP A 97 -24.79 4.92 10.71
CA ASP A 97 -25.07 6.36 10.53
C ASP A 97 -24.05 7.23 11.26
N ALA A 98 -23.59 6.80 12.45
CA ALA A 98 -22.60 7.52 13.25
C ALA A 98 -21.15 7.28 12.78
N LEU A 99 -20.88 6.14 12.12
CA LEU A 99 -19.57 5.81 11.60
C LEU A 99 -19.36 6.48 10.23
N THR A 100 -18.44 7.44 10.16
CA THR A 100 -18.14 8.19 8.95
C THR A 100 -16.76 7.86 8.39
N VAL A 101 -16.66 7.84 7.06
CA VAL A 101 -15.42 7.63 6.32
C VAL A 101 -15.09 8.88 5.53
N THR A 102 -13.88 9.36 5.68
CA THR A 102 -13.30 10.45 4.86
C THR A 102 -12.02 9.94 4.22
N THR A 103 -11.78 10.30 2.96
CA THR A 103 -10.49 10.03 2.29
C THR A 103 -9.90 11.33 1.79
N SER A 104 -8.59 11.50 1.92
CA SER A 104 -7.88 12.71 1.52
C SER A 104 -6.56 12.39 0.83
N ALA A 105 -6.11 13.30 -0.03
CA ALA A 105 -4.81 13.27 -0.66
C ALA A 105 -4.09 14.62 -0.40
N PRO A 106 -2.77 14.72 -0.60
CA PRO A 106 -2.01 15.94 -0.27
C PRO A 106 -2.54 17.24 -0.89
N SER A 107 -3.18 17.15 -2.04
CA SER A 107 -3.71 18.32 -2.77
C SER A 107 -5.18 18.65 -2.48
N SER A 108 -5.92 17.76 -1.82
CA SER A 108 -7.37 17.90 -1.64
C SER A 108 -7.92 16.91 -0.62
N ALA A 109 -8.83 17.37 0.23
CA ALA A 109 -9.65 16.49 1.08
C ALA A 109 -10.93 16.08 0.34
N GLY A 110 -11.32 14.82 0.49
CA GLY A 110 -12.61 14.32 0.05
C GLY A 110 -13.75 14.72 0.97
N SER A 111 -14.94 14.21 0.68
CA SER A 111 -16.14 14.43 1.50
C SER A 111 -16.26 13.34 2.58
N SER A 112 -16.73 13.74 3.76
CA SER A 112 -17.08 12.79 4.83
C SER A 112 -18.48 12.21 4.57
N HIS A 113 -18.59 10.89 4.67
CA HIS A 113 -19.84 10.18 4.44
C HIS A 113 -20.09 9.13 5.51
N SER A 114 -21.35 9.01 5.96
CA SER A 114 -21.75 7.89 6.82
C SER A 114 -21.65 6.58 6.05
N LEU A 115 -21.41 5.50 6.77
CA LEU A 115 -21.32 4.18 6.18
C LEU A 115 -22.66 3.73 5.57
N SER A 116 -23.77 4.11 6.21
CA SER A 116 -25.13 3.84 5.72
C SER A 116 -25.45 4.48 4.35
N ALA A 117 -24.83 5.61 4.01
CA ALA A 117 -25.03 6.30 2.74
C ALA A 117 -24.32 5.62 1.55
N ALA A 118 -23.47 4.63 1.83
CA ALA A 118 -22.60 3.98 0.86
C ALA A 118 -23.28 2.96 -0.05
N ALA A 119 -24.60 2.72 0.06
CA ALA A 119 -25.27 1.64 -0.68
C ALA A 119 -25.83 2.11 -2.05
N PRO A 120 -25.51 1.45 -3.18
CA PRO A 120 -24.63 0.29 -3.31
C PRO A 120 -23.14 0.65 -3.34
N CYS A 121 -22.82 1.91 -3.63
CA CYS A 121 -21.47 2.46 -3.56
C CYS A 121 -21.52 4.00 -3.49
N LEU A 122 -20.44 4.64 -3.05
CA LEU A 122 -20.35 6.10 -2.92
C LEU A 122 -18.91 6.60 -3.13
N VAL A 123 -18.73 7.72 -3.83
CA VAL A 123 -17.41 8.37 -3.97
C VAL A 123 -17.04 9.13 -2.71
N THR A 124 -15.87 8.85 -2.14
CA THR A 124 -15.34 9.59 -0.98
C THR A 124 -14.30 10.63 -1.40
N HIS A 125 -13.59 10.40 -2.50
CA HIS A 125 -12.57 11.33 -3.01
C HIS A 125 -12.44 11.26 -4.53
N GLU A 126 -12.22 12.40 -5.17
CA GLU A 126 -12.01 12.50 -6.61
C GLU A 126 -11.15 13.72 -6.96
N GLY A 127 -10.36 13.60 -8.02
CA GLY A 127 -9.75 14.74 -8.71
C GLY A 127 -8.26 14.96 -8.48
N THR A 128 -7.62 14.12 -7.66
CA THR A 128 -6.16 14.17 -7.51
C THR A 128 -5.49 13.58 -8.75
N VAL A 129 -4.69 14.39 -9.46
CA VAL A 129 -3.90 13.92 -10.60
C VAL A 129 -2.70 13.12 -10.10
N ILE A 130 -2.49 11.93 -10.66
CA ILE A 130 -1.32 11.08 -10.45
C ILE A 130 -0.63 10.87 -11.79
N ALA A 131 0.57 11.44 -11.95
CA ALA A 131 1.39 11.23 -13.14
C ALA A 131 1.84 9.76 -13.29
N ALA A 132 2.21 9.35 -14.50
CA ALA A 132 2.78 8.02 -14.75
C ALA A 132 4.01 7.77 -13.88
N GLY A 133 4.04 6.63 -13.17
CA GLY A 133 5.10 6.26 -12.23
C GLY A 133 5.10 7.02 -10.91
N GLN A 134 4.17 7.97 -10.72
CA GLN A 134 4.05 8.71 -9.46
C GLN A 134 3.31 7.89 -8.41
N THR A 135 3.74 8.06 -7.16
CA THR A 135 3.05 7.57 -5.96
C THR A 135 2.42 8.75 -5.22
N VAL A 136 1.17 8.59 -4.78
CA VAL A 136 0.46 9.55 -3.93
C VAL A 136 -0.03 8.86 -2.67
N PRO A 137 0.26 9.40 -1.47
CA PRO A 137 -0.35 8.91 -0.24
C PRO A 137 -1.83 9.34 -0.18
N VAL A 138 -2.71 8.42 0.18
CA VAL A 138 -4.13 8.66 0.40
C VAL A 138 -4.42 8.29 1.84
N THR A 139 -4.87 9.27 2.61
CA THR A 139 -5.20 9.10 4.03
C THR A 139 -6.69 8.83 4.15
N ALA A 140 -7.05 7.67 4.69
CA ALA A 140 -8.41 7.30 5.04
C ALA A 140 -8.61 7.49 6.54
N THR A 141 -9.63 8.24 6.91
CA THR A 141 -10.03 8.50 8.28
C THR A 141 -11.41 7.91 8.52
N LEU A 142 -11.50 7.10 9.58
CA LEU A 142 -12.72 6.52 10.09
C LEU A 142 -13.03 7.21 11.43
N ASP A 143 -14.21 7.84 11.52
CA ASP A 143 -14.61 8.60 12.70
C ASP A 143 -15.94 8.05 13.23
N LEU A 144 -15.97 7.69 14.51
CA LEU A 144 -17.19 7.27 15.17
C LEU A 144 -17.78 8.47 15.92
N GLY A 145 -18.89 8.99 15.40
CA GLY A 145 -19.61 10.08 16.06
C GLY A 145 -20.16 9.71 17.45
N GLU A 146 -20.77 10.69 18.10
CA GLU A 146 -21.38 10.51 19.42
C GLU A 146 -22.57 9.54 19.36
N LEU A 147 -22.53 8.52 20.22
CA LEU A 147 -23.61 7.56 20.45
C LEU A 147 -24.05 7.64 21.90
N THR A 148 -25.32 7.39 22.18
CA THR A 148 -25.87 7.51 23.53
C THR A 148 -26.29 6.17 24.12
N GLY A 149 -26.07 5.98 25.43
CA GLY A 149 -26.51 4.79 26.15
C GLY A 149 -25.83 3.51 25.64
N LEU A 150 -26.62 2.57 25.13
CA LEU A 150 -26.16 1.27 24.60
C LEU A 150 -26.16 1.22 23.06
N GLN A 151 -26.34 2.36 22.39
CA GLN A 151 -26.34 2.42 20.92
C GLN A 151 -24.97 1.98 20.38
N GLY A 152 -24.98 1.10 19.37
CA GLY A 152 -23.76 0.59 18.74
C GLY A 152 -22.93 -0.36 19.61
N GLN A 153 -23.36 -0.70 20.82
CA GLN A 153 -22.59 -1.60 21.68
C GLN A 153 -22.55 -3.01 21.06
N GLY A 154 -21.34 -3.47 20.74
CA GLY A 154 -21.12 -4.76 20.07
C GLY A 154 -21.55 -4.77 18.59
N ALA A 155 -21.86 -3.60 18.02
CA ALA A 155 -22.15 -3.50 16.59
C ALA A 155 -20.87 -3.71 15.77
N THR A 156 -21.03 -4.27 14.58
CA THR A 156 -19.94 -4.49 13.63
C THR A 156 -20.28 -3.84 12.30
N ALA A 157 -19.24 -3.43 11.58
CA ALA A 157 -19.33 -2.96 10.21
C ALA A 157 -18.12 -3.40 9.40
N SER A 158 -18.33 -3.61 8.11
CA SER A 158 -17.28 -3.85 7.12
C SER A 158 -17.56 -3.00 5.88
N VAL A 159 -16.48 -2.62 5.21
CA VAL A 159 -16.53 -1.77 4.02
C VAL A 159 -15.33 -2.07 3.13
N SER A 160 -15.36 -1.70 1.87
CA SER A 160 -14.19 -1.76 0.98
C SER A 160 -13.98 -0.41 0.30
N LEU A 161 -12.73 0.04 0.27
CA LEU A 161 -12.31 1.22 -0.48
C LEU A 161 -11.71 0.76 -1.80
N ARG A 162 -12.31 1.18 -2.89
CA ARG A 162 -11.82 0.93 -4.23
C ARG A 162 -11.17 2.17 -4.80
N PHE A 163 -9.95 1.98 -5.31
CA PHE A 163 -9.14 2.99 -5.94
C PHE A 163 -9.20 2.78 -7.44
N THR A 164 -9.36 3.87 -8.19
CA THR A 164 -9.44 3.84 -9.65
C THR A 164 -8.74 5.07 -10.20
N LEU A 165 -8.10 4.94 -11.36
CA LEU A 165 -7.64 6.06 -12.16
C LEU A 165 -8.57 6.22 -13.36
N SER A 166 -8.98 7.46 -13.63
CA SER A 166 -9.73 7.81 -14.82
C SER A 166 -9.02 8.92 -15.61
N ASP A 167 -9.14 8.85 -16.92
CA ASP A 167 -8.79 9.91 -17.86
C ASP A 167 -9.87 11.00 -17.97
N THR A 168 -11.06 10.73 -17.42
CA THR A 168 -12.18 11.69 -17.42
C THR A 168 -11.94 12.85 -16.46
N THR A 169 -12.37 14.04 -16.86
CA THR A 169 -12.28 15.24 -16.02
C THR A 169 -13.07 15.03 -14.73
N PRO A 170 -12.52 15.41 -13.56
CA PRO A 170 -13.21 15.27 -12.28
C PRO A 170 -14.61 15.90 -12.29
N GLY A 171 -15.58 15.22 -11.70
CA GLY A 171 -16.97 15.67 -11.63
C GLY A 171 -17.82 15.40 -12.88
N SER A 172 -17.24 14.78 -13.92
CA SER A 172 -18.00 14.35 -15.09
C SER A 172 -18.86 13.10 -14.83
N LEU A 173 -18.52 12.31 -13.81
CA LEU A 173 -19.24 11.10 -13.42
C LEU A 173 -20.07 11.34 -12.15
N PRO A 174 -21.32 10.82 -12.09
CA PRO A 174 -22.12 10.89 -10.87
C PRO A 174 -21.42 10.21 -9.68
N ALA A 175 -21.63 10.73 -8.47
CA ALA A 175 -21.08 10.19 -7.22
C ALA A 175 -21.53 8.74 -6.92
N THR A 176 -22.58 8.26 -7.58
CA THR A 176 -23.10 6.88 -7.46
C THR A 176 -22.57 5.93 -8.54
N GLN A 177 -21.80 6.42 -9.52
CA GLN A 177 -21.17 5.57 -10.53
C GLN A 177 -19.78 5.13 -10.08
N CYS A 178 -19.72 4.05 -9.31
CA CYS A 178 -18.45 3.49 -8.87
C CYS A 178 -17.94 2.56 -9.95
N ALA A 179 -16.84 2.96 -10.60
CA ALA A 179 -16.27 2.24 -11.73
C ALA A 179 -16.10 0.75 -11.44
N ASN A 180 -16.36 -0.09 -12.45
CA ASN A 180 -16.30 -1.55 -12.33
C ASN A 180 -14.87 -2.11 -12.40
N SER A 181 -13.89 -1.29 -12.79
CA SER A 181 -12.48 -1.65 -12.90
C SER A 181 -11.62 -0.90 -11.86
N GLY A 182 -10.50 -1.50 -11.42
CA GLY A 182 -9.56 -0.91 -10.45
C GLY A 182 -9.29 -1.81 -9.25
N SER A 183 -8.30 -1.42 -8.43
CA SER A 183 -7.84 -2.18 -7.26
C SER A 183 -8.70 -1.87 -6.02
N THR A 184 -8.95 -2.90 -5.21
CA THR A 184 -9.81 -2.82 -4.03
C THR A 184 -8.99 -3.12 -2.80
N ALA A 185 -9.08 -2.25 -1.80
CA ALA A 185 -8.60 -2.47 -0.45
C ALA A 185 -9.81 -2.73 0.45
N VAL A 186 -9.73 -3.79 1.24
CA VAL A 186 -10.83 -4.18 2.13
C VAL A 186 -10.64 -3.46 3.48
N LEU A 187 -11.73 -2.96 4.06
CA LEU A 187 -11.78 -2.42 5.42
C LEU A 187 -12.55 -3.44 6.25
N VAL A 188 -11.86 -4.50 6.63
CA VAL A 188 -12.38 -5.48 7.58
C VAL A 188 -11.60 -5.29 8.88
N PRO A 189 -12.26 -5.03 10.01
CA PRO A 189 -11.62 -5.13 11.31
C PRO A 189 -10.99 -6.52 11.39
N ALA A 190 -9.69 -6.62 11.73
CA ALA A 190 -9.10 -7.93 11.99
C ALA A 190 -9.99 -8.64 13.02
N SER A 191 -10.56 -9.79 12.62
CA SER A 191 -11.29 -10.63 13.56
C SER A 191 -10.31 -10.94 14.70
N PRO A 192 -10.67 -10.70 15.97
CA PRO A 192 -9.72 -10.88 17.06
C PRO A 192 -9.20 -12.32 17.00
N SER A 193 -7.91 -12.46 16.71
CA SER A 193 -7.21 -13.73 16.71
C SER A 193 -7.52 -14.37 18.06
N SER A 194 -8.30 -15.45 18.05
CA SER A 194 -8.64 -16.17 19.28
C SER A 194 -7.32 -16.46 20.01
N PRO A 195 -7.15 -16.03 21.27
CA PRO A 195 -5.89 -16.19 21.96
C PRO A 195 -5.56 -17.68 21.98
N ASN A 196 -4.36 -18.01 21.48
CA ASN A 196 -3.82 -19.36 21.43
C ASN A 196 -4.22 -20.16 22.66
N THR A 197 -5.10 -21.14 22.48
CA THR A 197 -5.36 -22.16 23.48
C THR A 197 -4.01 -22.81 23.80
N PRO A 198 -3.51 -22.72 25.05
CA PRO A 198 -2.28 -23.41 25.40
C PRO A 198 -2.50 -24.91 25.18
N SER A 199 -1.73 -25.46 24.25
CA SER A 199 -1.65 -26.88 23.96
C SER A 199 -1.37 -27.62 25.27
N SER A 200 -2.25 -28.55 25.61
CA SER A 200 -2.19 -29.36 26.81
C SER A 200 -0.84 -30.08 26.92
N LEU A 201 -0.15 -29.88 28.04
CA LEU A 201 0.98 -30.70 28.46
C LEU A 201 0.61 -31.36 29.79
N ASP A 202 0.47 -32.67 29.69
CA ASP A 202 0.54 -33.73 30.70
C ASP A 202 -0.14 -33.53 32.06
N GLY A 203 -1.19 -34.32 32.26
CA GLY A 203 -1.73 -34.63 33.56
C GLY A 203 -0.77 -35.48 34.39
N THR A 204 -0.42 -34.98 35.58
CA THR A 204 -0.16 -35.84 36.74
C THR A 204 -1.33 -35.66 37.70
N ALA A 205 -2.21 -36.67 37.74
CA ALA A 205 -3.38 -36.70 38.60
C ALA A 205 -2.99 -36.82 40.07
N VAL A 206 -3.34 -35.81 40.88
CA VAL A 206 -3.45 -35.95 42.33
C VAL A 206 -4.94 -36.08 42.65
N ALA A 207 -5.33 -37.24 43.18
CA ALA A 207 -6.68 -37.54 43.59
C ALA A 207 -7.06 -36.71 44.82
N GLY A 208 -8.02 -35.79 44.65
CA GLY A 208 -8.69 -35.07 45.72
C GLY A 208 -10.19 -35.17 45.53
N SER A 209 -10.83 -36.03 46.32
CA SER A 209 -12.28 -36.27 46.30
C SER A 209 -13.06 -35.02 46.73
N VAL A 210 -13.92 -34.52 45.84
CA VAL A 210 -15.04 -33.64 46.21
C VAL A 210 -16.32 -34.16 45.57
N THR A 211 -17.29 -34.43 46.44
CA THR A 211 -18.62 -34.93 46.14
C THR A 211 -19.45 -33.82 45.48
N ALA A 212 -19.83 -33.98 44.21
CA ALA A 212 -20.75 -33.07 43.53
C ALA A 212 -22.01 -33.81 43.09
N LEU A 213 -23.16 -33.21 43.40
CA LEU A 213 -24.51 -33.67 43.08
C LEU A 213 -24.73 -33.73 41.57
N THR A 214 -25.24 -34.87 41.12
CA THR A 214 -25.64 -35.20 39.75
C THR A 214 -26.99 -34.57 39.38
N LEU A 215 -27.02 -33.78 38.30
CA LEU A 215 -28.22 -33.56 37.48
C LEU A 215 -28.10 -34.38 36.18
N PRO A 216 -29.22 -34.95 35.65
CA PRO A 216 -29.19 -35.78 34.46
C PRO A 216 -29.12 -34.97 33.15
N THR A 217 -28.12 -35.33 32.33
CA THR A 217 -27.88 -34.84 30.96
C THR A 217 -28.71 -35.65 29.95
N PRO A 218 -29.44 -35.02 29.01
CA PRO A 218 -30.01 -35.74 27.86
C PRO A 218 -28.95 -36.00 26.77
N SER A 219 -29.11 -37.18 26.17
CA SER A 219 -28.27 -37.87 25.20
C SER A 219 -28.12 -37.17 23.83
N PRO A 220 -26.92 -37.17 23.22
CA PRO A 220 -26.76 -36.82 21.81
C PRO A 220 -26.91 -38.04 20.88
N SER A 221 -27.57 -37.80 19.75
CA SER A 221 -27.81 -38.71 18.63
C SER A 221 -26.61 -38.75 17.67
N PRO A 222 -26.20 -39.93 17.13
CA PRO A 222 -25.09 -40.02 16.19
C PRO A 222 -25.53 -39.75 14.74
N SER A 223 -24.68 -39.07 13.97
CA SER A 223 -24.79 -38.95 12.52
C SER A 223 -23.42 -39.15 11.83
N PRO A 224 -23.41 -39.64 10.58
CA PRO A 224 -22.39 -40.56 10.09
C PRO A 224 -21.19 -39.89 9.43
N ALA A 225 -20.08 -40.64 9.42
CA ALA A 225 -18.83 -40.33 8.75
C ALA A 225 -18.97 -40.28 7.23
N LEU A 226 -18.41 -39.23 6.62
CA LEU A 226 -18.13 -39.17 5.18
C LEU A 226 -16.62 -39.24 4.98
N ALA A 227 -16.17 -40.29 4.29
CA ALA A 227 -14.81 -40.43 3.79
C ALA A 227 -14.61 -39.58 2.52
N GLY A 228 -13.46 -38.95 2.38
CA GLY A 228 -13.03 -38.19 1.21
C GLY A 228 -11.49 -38.10 1.13
N PRO A 229 -10.92 -37.90 -0.06
CA PRO A 229 -9.85 -38.74 -0.58
C PRO A 229 -8.43 -38.28 -0.24
N GLU A 230 -7.54 -39.27 -0.10
CA GLU A 230 -6.08 -39.12 -0.18
C GLU A 230 -5.68 -38.44 -1.49
N VAL A 231 -4.92 -37.35 -1.38
CA VAL A 231 -4.18 -36.75 -2.50
C VAL A 231 -2.70 -36.97 -2.23
N ASP A 232 -2.11 -37.80 -3.10
CA ASP A 232 -0.68 -38.09 -3.18
C ASP A 232 0.15 -36.80 -3.23
N SER A 233 1.01 -36.64 -2.22
CA SER A 233 2.01 -35.58 -2.16
C SER A 233 3.18 -35.94 -3.10
N ALA A 234 3.21 -35.26 -4.24
CA ALA A 234 4.36 -35.27 -5.13
C ALA A 234 5.56 -34.60 -4.44
N ASN A 235 6.58 -35.41 -4.16
CA ASN A 235 7.90 -35.00 -3.70
C ASN A 235 8.57 -34.07 -4.73
N GLY A 236 8.34 -32.76 -4.60
CA GLY A 236 9.08 -31.71 -5.29
C GLY A 236 10.23 -31.21 -4.41
N LEU A 237 11.46 -31.33 -4.91
CA LEU A 237 12.70 -30.85 -4.31
C LEU A 237 12.67 -29.34 -4.02
N THR A 238 12.12 -28.92 -2.90
CA THR A 238 12.33 -27.57 -2.36
C THR A 238 13.54 -27.60 -1.42
N PRO A 239 14.55 -26.75 -1.59
CA PRO A 239 15.69 -26.69 -0.69
C PRO A 239 15.20 -26.32 0.72
N THR A 240 15.34 -27.27 1.66
CA THR A 240 15.07 -27.05 3.07
C THR A 240 16.09 -26.05 3.61
N PHE A 241 15.67 -24.81 3.77
CA PHE A 241 16.44 -23.83 4.53
C PHE A 241 16.39 -24.21 6.02
N PRO A 242 17.51 -24.08 6.76
CA PRO A 242 17.53 -24.37 8.19
C PRO A 242 16.51 -23.47 8.89
N SER A 243 15.63 -24.09 9.69
CA SER A 243 14.56 -23.49 10.46
C SER A 243 15.10 -22.67 11.65
N GLY A 244 15.84 -21.62 11.33
CA GLY A 244 16.47 -20.70 12.29
C GLY A 244 16.94 -19.36 11.68
N PHE A 245 16.71 -19.13 10.38
CA PHE A 245 16.95 -17.83 9.76
C PHE A 245 15.69 -16.96 9.88
N THR A 246 15.51 -16.34 11.03
CA THR A 246 14.60 -15.20 11.18
C THR A 246 15.32 -13.95 10.70
N LEU A 247 15.06 -13.53 9.47
CA LEU A 247 15.41 -12.20 8.99
C LEU A 247 14.61 -11.20 9.84
N ASP A 248 15.30 -10.47 10.71
CA ASP A 248 14.70 -9.35 11.44
C ASP A 248 14.16 -8.34 10.40
N PRO A 249 12.84 -8.03 10.39
CA PRO A 249 12.24 -7.13 9.42
C PRO A 249 12.86 -5.72 9.45
N ASN A 250 13.55 -5.33 10.51
CA ASN A 250 14.28 -4.06 10.58
C ASN A 250 15.61 -4.04 9.79
N SER A 251 16.13 -5.20 9.37
CA SER A 251 17.36 -5.26 8.57
C SER A 251 17.21 -4.62 7.18
N TRP A 252 15.99 -4.60 6.63
CA TRP A 252 15.70 -4.02 5.31
C TRP A 252 15.92 -2.50 5.27
N ARG A 253 15.58 -1.80 6.38
CA ARG A 253 15.73 -0.34 6.51
C ARG A 253 17.20 0.07 6.57
N LEU A 254 18.05 -0.76 7.19
CA LEU A 254 19.50 -0.56 7.20
C LEU A 254 20.07 -0.59 5.78
N TYR A 255 19.71 -1.59 4.95
CA TYR A 255 20.25 -1.73 3.60
C TYR A 255 19.93 -0.54 2.69
N GLN A 256 18.75 0.06 2.84
CA GLN A 256 18.34 1.21 2.04
C GLN A 256 19.16 2.47 2.39
N GLU A 257 19.47 2.69 3.67
CA GLU A 257 20.35 3.79 4.11
C GLU A 257 21.80 3.58 3.64
N TYR A 258 22.33 2.35 3.73
CA TYR A 258 23.70 2.07 3.27
C TYR A 258 23.86 2.22 1.77
N LEU A 259 22.86 1.88 0.95
CA LEU A 259 22.97 1.99 -0.50
C LEU A 259 23.07 3.46 -0.94
N VAL A 260 22.28 4.36 -0.33
CA VAL A 260 22.38 5.81 -0.56
C VAL A 260 23.76 6.34 -0.14
N LEU A 261 24.27 5.89 1.00
CA LEU A 261 25.57 6.30 1.51
C LEU A 261 26.71 5.85 0.60
N ILE A 262 26.65 4.61 0.07
CA ILE A 262 27.63 4.07 -0.90
C ILE A 262 27.61 4.89 -2.20
N LEU A 263 26.43 5.23 -2.73
CA LEU A 263 26.32 6.05 -3.94
C LEU A 263 26.88 7.46 -3.74
N PHE A 264 26.62 8.07 -2.59
CA PHE A 264 27.17 9.39 -2.24
C PHE A 264 28.70 9.35 -2.14
N LEU A 265 29.24 8.32 -1.49
CA LEU A 265 30.69 8.14 -1.33
C LEU A 265 31.37 7.89 -2.69
N ALA A 266 30.76 7.09 -3.56
CA ALA A 266 31.23 6.88 -4.92
C ALA A 266 31.24 8.17 -5.76
N ALA A 267 30.22 9.02 -5.63
CA ALA A 267 30.15 10.31 -6.31
C ALA A 267 31.26 11.27 -5.84
N LEU A 268 31.52 11.34 -4.53
CA LEU A 268 32.59 12.17 -3.96
C LEU A 268 33.98 11.70 -4.40
N VAL A 269 34.21 10.38 -4.45
CA VAL A 269 35.47 9.81 -4.95
C VAL A 269 35.65 10.13 -6.44
N GLY A 270 34.60 9.98 -7.24
CA GLY A 270 34.62 10.33 -8.67
C GLY A 270 34.94 11.80 -8.93
N ALA A 271 34.32 12.71 -8.17
CA ALA A 271 34.60 14.15 -8.24
C ALA A 271 36.05 14.47 -7.85
N GLY A 272 36.57 13.84 -6.79
CA GLY A 272 37.95 14.03 -6.34
C GLY A 272 38.98 13.58 -7.38
N ILE A 273 38.77 12.42 -8.01
CA ILE A 273 39.66 11.92 -9.07
C ILE A 273 39.63 12.86 -10.28
N SER A 274 38.44 13.29 -10.70
CA SER A 274 38.27 14.22 -11.84
C SER A 274 38.99 15.56 -11.59
N TRP A 275 38.89 16.10 -10.37
CA TRP A 275 39.58 17.33 -9.97
C TRP A 275 41.10 17.20 -10.03
N ILE A 276 41.66 16.09 -9.51
CA ILE A 276 43.11 15.85 -9.52
C ILE A 276 43.65 15.73 -10.96
N VAL A 277 42.93 15.05 -11.84
CA VAL A 277 43.33 14.92 -13.26
C VAL A 277 43.29 16.30 -13.94
N GLY A 278 42.25 17.11 -13.69
CA GLY A 278 42.14 18.46 -14.23
C GLY A 278 43.23 19.44 -13.75
N LEU A 279 43.78 19.23 -12.55
CA LEU A 279 44.91 20.03 -12.07
C LEU A 279 46.24 19.66 -12.74
N ARG A 280 46.43 18.40 -13.14
CA ARG A 280 47.65 17.97 -13.82
C ARG A 280 47.71 18.51 -15.25
N THR A 281 46.60 18.45 -15.98
CA THR A 281 46.55 18.93 -17.37
C THR A 281 46.79 20.43 -17.50
N ARG A 282 46.51 21.22 -16.45
CA ARG A 282 46.84 22.66 -16.43
C ARG A 282 48.33 22.94 -16.32
N LYS A 283 49.10 22.10 -15.60
CA LYS A 283 50.56 22.30 -15.47
C LYS A 283 51.30 22.04 -16.77
N ASP A 284 50.87 21.04 -17.54
CA ASP A 284 51.51 20.70 -18.82
C ASP A 284 51.27 21.77 -19.90
N ALA A 285 50.29 22.66 -19.70
CA ALA A 285 49.99 23.76 -20.62
C ALA A 285 50.88 25.00 -20.40
N ASP A 286 51.54 25.12 -19.24
CA ASP A 286 52.40 26.27 -18.90
C ASP A 286 53.88 26.05 -19.30
N ASP A 287 54.26 24.83 -19.68
CA ASP A 287 55.64 24.44 -20.07
C ASP A 287 55.86 24.38 -21.61
N VAL A 288 54.97 24.97 -22.41
CA VAL A 288 55.05 25.04 -23.90
C VAL A 288 55.15 26.49 -24.38
#